data_AF-A0A6N9ABM2-F1
#
_entry.id   AF-A0A6N9ABM2-F1
#
_cell.length_a   1.000
_cell.length_b   1.000
_cell.length_c   1.000
_cell.angle_alpha   90.00
_cell.angle_beta   90.00
_cell.angle_gamma   90.00
#
_symmetry.space_group_name_H-M   'P 1'
#
loop_
_entity.id
_entity.type
_entity.pdbx_description
1 polymer ?
#
loop_
_entity_poly.entity_id
_entity_poly.type
_entity_poly.pdbx_seq_one_letter_code
_entity_poly.pdbx_strand_id
1 'polypeptide(L)'
;MTGFEIADGETVWFVNEYETDRQYGGPEEGGWWYDTGRFVRCRGVFKDRDAAAALRDRIQTDELPKRRKGLHSPSSMLSEGLWPVVLMEDHPGRDYPRERPRYE
;
A
#
# COMPACT_ATOMS: atom_id res chain seq x y z
N MET A 1 9.78 3.96 10.73
CA MET A 1 9.23 2.59 10.68
C MET A 1 10.19 1.71 11.42
N THR A 2 9.69 1.01 12.42
CA THR A 2 10.40 0.07 13.30
C THR A 2 9.72 -1.27 13.04
N GLY A 3 10.42 -2.25 12.46
CA GLY A 3 9.80 -3.46 11.90
C GLY A 3 8.95 -4.29 12.89
N PHE A 4 8.27 -5.31 12.37
CA PHE A 4 7.37 -6.17 13.15
C PHE A 4 8.19 -7.09 14.06
N GLU A 5 7.97 -7.07 15.37
CA GLU A 5 8.61 -8.03 16.27
C GLU A 5 7.88 -9.38 16.24
N ILE A 6 8.59 -10.45 15.88
CA ILE A 6 8.10 -11.83 16.06
C ILE A 6 8.42 -12.33 17.48
N ALA A 7 7.86 -13.47 17.87
CA ALA A 7 7.93 -14.02 19.24
C ALA A 7 9.36 -14.13 19.84
N ASP A 8 10.38 -14.16 19.00
CA ASP A 8 11.80 -14.22 19.38
C ASP A 8 12.47 -12.84 19.54
N GLY A 9 11.72 -11.74 19.46
CA GLY A 9 12.23 -10.36 19.52
C GLY A 9 12.94 -9.90 18.24
N GLU A 10 12.81 -10.67 17.15
CA GLU A 10 13.39 -10.31 15.85
C GLU A 10 12.44 -9.41 15.06
N THR A 11 13.00 -8.32 14.53
CA THR A 11 12.31 -7.38 13.65
C THR A 11 12.24 -7.92 12.23
N VAL A 12 11.04 -8.04 11.67
CA VAL A 12 10.81 -8.43 10.27
C VAL A 12 10.12 -7.34 9.47
N TRP A 13 10.36 -7.36 8.17
CA TRP A 13 9.86 -6.43 7.17
C TRP A 13 9.04 -7.18 6.13
N PHE A 14 7.84 -6.68 5.86
CA PHE A 14 6.94 -7.24 4.86
C PHE A 14 6.99 -6.37 3.61
N VAL A 15 7.05 -6.99 2.44
CA VAL A 15 6.84 -6.31 1.16
C VAL A 15 5.45 -6.68 0.69
N ASN A 16 4.48 -5.79 0.88
CA ASN A 16 3.07 -6.05 0.61
C ASN A 16 2.61 -5.34 -0.67
N GLU A 17 1.74 -6.01 -1.42
CA GLU A 17 1.15 -5.49 -2.64
C GLU A 17 -0.34 -5.17 -2.41
N TYR A 18 -0.76 -4.01 -2.91
CA TYR A 18 -2.12 -3.51 -2.77
C TYR A 18 -2.65 -3.01 -4.11
N GLU A 19 -3.98 -3.02 -4.26
CA GLU A 19 -4.71 -2.22 -5.25
C GLU A 19 -5.32 -1.03 -4.53
N THR A 20 -4.96 0.17 -4.97
CA THR A 20 -5.28 1.42 -4.26
C THR A 20 -6.23 2.30 -5.04
N ASP A 21 -7.05 3.01 -4.29
CA ASP A 21 -7.96 4.04 -4.79
C ASP A 21 -8.13 5.18 -3.78
N ARG A 22 -8.83 6.24 -4.18
CA ARG A 22 -9.28 7.31 -3.27
C ARG A 22 -10.78 7.31 -3.12
N GLN A 23 -11.24 7.44 -1.88
CA GLN A 23 -12.66 7.56 -1.57
C GLN A 23 -12.99 8.95 -1.02
N TYR A 24 -14.18 9.42 -1.36
CA TYR A 24 -14.69 10.69 -0.87
C TYR A 24 -15.07 10.57 0.60
N GLY A 25 -14.46 11.42 1.42
CA GLY A 25 -14.59 11.43 2.87
C GLY A 25 -15.79 12.21 3.38
N GLY A 26 -16.30 13.18 2.62
CA GLY A 26 -17.47 13.97 2.99
C GLY A 26 -17.36 15.44 2.56
N PRO A 27 -18.44 16.22 2.71
CA PRO A 27 -18.55 17.61 2.26
C PRO A 27 -17.96 18.65 3.21
N GLU A 28 -17.30 18.23 4.30
CA GLU A 28 -16.57 19.13 5.20
C GLU A 28 -15.51 19.95 4.44
N GLU A 29 -15.19 21.16 4.93
CA GLU A 29 -14.57 22.29 4.18
C GLU A 29 -13.79 21.93 2.90
N GLY A 30 -14.45 22.09 1.75
CA GLY A 30 -13.84 21.88 0.43
C GLY A 30 -13.93 20.45 -0.12
N GLY A 31 -14.51 19.54 0.65
CA GLY A 31 -14.52 18.11 0.36
C GLY A 31 -13.16 17.49 0.64
N TRP A 32 -13.14 16.35 1.32
CA TRP A 32 -11.90 15.64 1.60
C TRP A 32 -11.94 14.22 1.04
N TRP A 33 -10.76 13.66 0.83
CA TRP A 33 -10.56 12.33 0.26
C TRP A 33 -9.59 11.56 1.13
N TYR A 34 -9.75 10.24 1.19
CA TYR A 34 -8.82 9.35 1.87
C TYR A 34 -8.38 8.22 0.96
N ASP A 35 -7.12 7.83 1.14
CA ASP A 35 -6.54 6.71 0.41
C ASP A 35 -7.09 5.39 0.96
N THR A 36 -7.40 4.47 0.07
CA THR A 36 -7.81 3.11 0.38
C THR A 36 -6.92 2.13 -0.36
N GLY A 37 -6.74 0.95 0.23
CA GLY A 37 -5.94 -0.12 -0.35
C GLY A 37 -6.53 -1.46 0.01
N ARG A 38 -6.82 -2.26 -1.02
CA ARG A 38 -7.14 -3.68 -0.89
C ARG A 38 -5.84 -4.46 -0.91
N PHE A 39 -5.60 -5.24 0.12
CA PHE A 39 -4.45 -6.15 0.18
C PHE A 39 -4.60 -7.24 -0.88
N VAL A 40 -3.59 -7.36 -1.74
CA VAL A 40 -3.55 -8.39 -2.78
C VAL A 40 -2.77 -9.59 -2.29
N ARG A 41 -1.53 -9.37 -1.83
CA ARG A 41 -0.63 -10.43 -1.35
C ARG A 41 0.63 -9.87 -0.68
N CYS A 42 1.29 -10.72 0.09
CA CYS A 42 2.65 -10.50 0.54
C CYS A 42 3.64 -11.02 -0.52
N ARG A 43 4.59 -10.19 -0.94
CA ARG A 43 5.65 -10.52 -1.91
C ARG A 43 6.87 -11.16 -1.23
N GLY A 44 7.06 -10.93 0.06
CA GLY A 44 8.13 -11.53 0.85
C GLY A 44 8.20 -10.97 2.27
N VAL A 45 8.87 -11.72 3.14
CA VAL A 45 9.15 -11.37 4.54
C VAL A 45 10.65 -11.47 4.75
N PHE A 46 11.25 -10.44 5.34
CA PHE A 46 12.70 -10.30 5.44
C PHE A 46 13.10 -9.88 6.84
N LYS A 47 14.19 -10.46 7.37
CA LYS A 47 14.84 -9.95 8.58
C LYS A 47 15.71 -8.73 8.27
N ASP A 48 16.29 -8.70 7.08
CA ASP A 48 17.12 -7.60 6.60
C ASP A 48 16.27 -6.54 5.89
N ARG A 49 16.38 -5.29 6.36
CA ARG A 49 15.62 -4.15 5.83
C ARG A 49 16.02 -3.79 4.40
N ASP A 50 17.31 -3.89 4.09
CA ASP A 50 17.83 -3.48 2.79
C ASP A 50 17.44 -4.49 1.71
N ALA A 51 17.36 -5.78 2.04
CA ALA A 51 16.80 -6.82 1.20
C ALA A 51 15.31 -6.59 0.90
N ALA A 52 14.51 -6.20 1.90
CA ALA A 52 13.11 -5.83 1.70
C ALA A 52 12.98 -4.61 0.79
N ALA A 53 13.79 -3.58 1.02
CA ALA A 53 13.82 -2.36 0.21
C ALA A 53 14.22 -2.66 -1.24
N ALA A 54 15.24 -3.50 -1.46
CA ALA A 54 15.68 -3.90 -2.79
C ALA A 54 14.56 -4.63 -3.56
N LEU A 55 13.81 -5.54 -2.92
CA LEU A 55 12.67 -6.18 -3.56
C LEU A 55 11.57 -5.16 -3.89
N ARG A 56 11.23 -4.27 -2.94
CA ARG A 56 10.24 -3.21 -3.14
C ARG A 56 10.60 -2.34 -4.34
N ASP A 57 11.84 -1.87 -4.41
CA ASP A 57 12.34 -1.00 -5.47
C ASP A 57 12.34 -1.69 -6.84
N ARG A 58 12.73 -2.98 -6.89
CA ARG A 58 12.66 -3.81 -8.10
C ARG A 58 11.22 -3.94 -8.61
N ILE A 59 10.28 -4.26 -7.73
CA ILE A 59 8.85 -4.38 -8.12
C ILE A 59 8.33 -3.03 -8.61
N GLN A 60 8.62 -1.95 -7.88
CA GLN A 60 8.19 -0.59 -8.20
C GLN A 60 8.71 -0.12 -9.57
N THR A 61 9.95 -0.50 -9.93
CA THR A 61 10.62 -0.05 -11.15
C THR A 61 10.33 -0.95 -12.35
N ASP A 62 10.31 -2.28 -12.16
CA ASP A 62 10.31 -3.23 -13.27
C ASP A 62 8.94 -3.86 -13.56
N GLU A 63 8.11 -4.02 -12.52
CA GLU A 63 6.86 -4.78 -12.58
C GLU A 63 5.64 -3.83 -12.64
N LEU A 64 5.56 -2.85 -11.74
CA LEU A 64 4.39 -1.97 -11.63
C LEU A 64 4.14 -1.09 -12.87
N PRO A 65 5.13 -0.49 -13.53
CA PRO A 65 4.87 0.34 -14.72
C PRO A 65 4.19 -0.44 -15.85
N LYS A 66 4.54 -1.72 -16.01
CA LYS A 66 3.93 -2.61 -17.02
C LYS A 66 2.46 -2.88 -16.70
N ARG A 67 2.14 -3.10 -15.42
CA ARG A 67 0.78 -3.37 -14.94
C ARG A 67 -0.11 -2.13 -14.89
N ARG A 68 0.49 -0.96 -14.66
CA ARG A 68 -0.20 0.33 -14.67
C ARG A 68 -0.51 0.83 -16.08
N LYS A 69 0.06 0.21 -17.13
CA LYS A 69 -0.19 0.61 -18.51
C LYS A 69 -1.68 0.45 -18.84
N GLY A 70 -2.33 1.57 -19.13
CA GLY A 70 -3.77 1.61 -19.42
C GLY A 70 -4.66 1.80 -18.20
N LEU A 71 -4.10 1.84 -16.99
CA LEU A 71 -4.86 2.18 -15.78
C LEU A 71 -4.84 3.69 -15.54
N HIS A 72 -5.93 4.19 -14.97
CA HIS A 72 -6.00 5.55 -14.46
C HIS A 72 -5.45 5.63 -13.04
N SER A 73 -4.67 6.67 -12.76
CA SER A 73 -4.15 6.91 -11.40
C SER A 73 -5.30 7.13 -10.40
N PRO A 74 -5.09 6.88 -9.09
CA PRO A 74 -6.12 7.09 -8.06
C PRO A 74 -6.62 8.53 -7.92
N SER A 75 -5.91 9.50 -8.50
CA SER A 75 -6.32 10.90 -8.57
C SER A 75 -7.24 11.23 -9.76
N SER A 76 -7.43 10.29 -10.69
CA SER A 76 -8.29 10.47 -11.85
C SER A 76 -9.72 10.08 -11.52
N MET A 77 -10.69 10.84 -12.02
CA MET A 77 -12.11 10.44 -11.94
C MET A 77 -12.43 9.14 -12.70
N LEU A 78 -11.54 8.70 -13.59
CA LEU A 78 -11.67 7.45 -14.32
C LEU A 78 -10.95 6.28 -13.61
N SER A 79 -10.48 6.46 -12.38
CA SER A 79 -9.87 5.35 -11.64
C SER A 79 -10.90 4.25 -11.37
N GLU A 80 -10.48 3.00 -11.58
CA GLU A 80 -11.26 1.80 -11.28
C GLU A 80 -10.83 1.14 -9.95
N GLY A 81 -9.97 1.83 -9.18
CA GLY A 81 -9.42 1.33 -7.92
C GLY A 81 -8.47 0.14 -8.06
N LEU A 82 -7.95 -0.09 -9.26
CA LEU A 82 -7.04 -1.19 -9.59
C LEU A 82 -5.56 -0.78 -9.58
N TRP A 83 -5.22 0.41 -9.09
CA TRP A 83 -3.87 0.93 -9.18
C TRP A 83 -2.93 0.14 -8.28
N PRO A 84 -2.00 -0.67 -8.82
CA PRO A 84 -1.19 -1.52 -7.98
C PRO A 84 -0.06 -0.71 -7.33
N VAL A 85 0.19 -0.94 -6.04
CA VAL A 85 1.32 -0.38 -5.29
C VAL A 85 2.03 -1.47 -4.50
N VAL A 86 3.29 -1.22 -4.17
CA VAL A 86 4.07 -2.09 -3.28
C VAL A 86 4.62 -1.25 -2.13
N LEU A 87 4.38 -1.71 -0.91
CA LEU A 87 4.78 -1.03 0.32
C LEU A 87 5.71 -1.94 1.13
N MET A 88 6.69 -1.33 1.80
CA MET A 88 7.50 -2.00 2.81
C MET A 88 6.92 -1.62 4.17
N GLU A 89 6.49 -2.62 4.94
CA GLU A 89 5.74 -2.43 6.18
C GLU A 89 6.32 -3.25 7.32
N ASP A 90 6.02 -2.80 8.54
CA ASP A 90 6.34 -3.45 9.80
C ASP A 90 5.16 -4.29 10.32
N HIS A 91 4.33 -4.79 9.41
CA HIS A 91 3.23 -5.70 9.73
C HIS A 91 2.79 -6.51 8.50
N PRO A 92 2.11 -7.66 8.71
CA PRO A 92 1.41 -8.35 7.62
C PRO A 92 0.44 -7.42 6.90
N GLY A 93 0.32 -7.58 5.60
CA GLY A 93 -0.56 -6.73 4.81
C GLY A 93 -2.03 -6.92 5.16
N ARG A 94 -2.79 -5.82 5.08
CA ARG A 94 -4.20 -5.74 5.44
C ARG A 94 -4.88 -4.59 4.71
N ASP A 95 -6.17 -4.73 4.45
CA ASP A 95 -6.94 -3.63 3.86
C ASP A 95 -6.87 -2.37 4.73
N TYR A 96 -6.84 -1.21 4.06
CA TYR A 96 -6.86 0.09 4.72
C TYR A 96 -7.77 1.10 4.01
N PRO A 97 -8.32 2.08 4.76
CA PRO A 97 -8.39 2.08 6.21
C PRO A 97 -9.41 1.01 6.67
N ARG A 98 -9.23 0.47 7.88
CA ARG A 98 -10.17 -0.54 8.44
C ARG A 98 -11.56 0.05 8.70
N GLU A 99 -11.58 1.32 9.04
CA GLU A 99 -12.78 2.10 9.29
C GLU A 99 -12.67 3.39 8.51
N ARG A 100 -13.80 3.91 8.02
CA ARG A 100 -13.84 5.20 7.34
C ARG A 100 -13.30 6.28 8.29
N PRO A 101 -12.27 7.05 7.90
CA PRO A 101 -11.75 8.12 8.74
C PRO A 101 -12.83 9.19 8.93
N ARG A 102 -12.72 9.96 10.02
CA ARG A 102 -13.59 11.11 10.30
C ARG A 102 -12.77 12.38 10.16
N TYR A 103 -13.42 13.43 9.66
CA TYR A 103 -12.85 14.77 9.66
C TYR A 103 -12.88 15.30 11.10
N GLU A 104 -11.76 15.84 11.59
CA GLU A 104 -11.61 16.47 12.92
C GLU A 104 -11.46 17.99 12.79
#